data_AF-A0A2T2YAM8-F1
#
_entry.id   AF-A0A2T2YAM8-F1
#
_cell.length_a   1.000
_cell.length_b   1.000
_cell.length_c   1.000
_cell.angle_alpha   90.00
_cell.angle_beta   90.00
_cell.angle_gamma   90.00
#
_symmetry.space_group_name_H-M   'P 1'
#
loop_
_entity.id
_entity.type
_entity.pdbx_description
1 polymer ?
#
loop_
_entity_poly.entity_id
_entity_poly.type
_entity_poly.pdbx_seq_one_letter_code
_entity_poly.pdbx_strand_id
1 'polypeptide(L)'
;MNGIQFYPEYEDVFYDNIELYKKHFYPLATIDLSIVSKRLSGLIHIVYLNNDPYCNNSIRCYTGDYNIDLISFNLIDNKLQFTGDFTFFDTNENWMDYLEMDRKLYFERKEKLKNGLLDFSIVIKDLDLGKRPRYFKKDYWPLNKLGEKLKFICYIYSGDFIGVGRGDKDIFAFYDKNEKKIVIISIGG
;
A
#
# COMPACT_ATOMS: atom_id res chain seq x y z
N MET A 1 19.71 9.42 5.32
CA MET A 1 18.27 9.82 5.26
C MET A 1 17.57 8.94 6.28
N ASN A 2 17.24 9.48 7.45
CA ASN A 2 16.56 8.73 8.52
C ASN A 2 15.06 9.03 8.41
N GLY A 3 14.22 7.99 8.36
CA GLY A 3 12.76 8.10 8.38
C GLY A 3 12.02 7.38 7.24
N ILE A 4 12.71 6.51 6.49
CA ILE A 4 12.07 5.47 5.66
C ILE A 4 12.60 4.13 6.14
N GLN A 5 11.70 3.18 6.38
CA GLN A 5 12.02 1.79 6.72
C GLN A 5 11.37 0.88 5.68
N PHE A 6 12.15 0.02 5.04
CA PHE A 6 11.64 -0.95 4.07
C PHE A 6 11.32 -2.29 4.72
N TYR A 7 10.29 -2.96 4.19
CA TYR A 7 9.73 -4.21 4.72
C TYR A 7 9.58 -4.22 6.25
N PRO A 8 8.86 -3.23 6.82
CA PRO A 8 8.59 -3.22 8.25
C PRO A 8 7.88 -4.52 8.68
N GLU A 9 8.01 -4.87 9.95
CA GLU A 9 7.30 -6.03 10.49
C GLU A 9 5.80 -5.76 10.54
N TYR A 10 5.01 -6.82 10.42
CA TYR A 10 3.54 -6.72 10.33
C TYR A 10 2.96 -6.11 11.61
N GLU A 11 3.56 -6.44 12.75
CA GLU A 11 3.17 -5.97 14.07
C GLU A 11 3.39 -4.46 14.25
N ASP A 12 4.30 -3.86 13.47
CA ASP A 12 4.53 -2.41 13.45
C ASP A 12 3.57 -1.70 12.49
N VAL A 13 2.95 -2.43 11.56
CA VAL A 13 2.15 -1.87 10.46
C VAL A 13 0.66 -1.99 10.72
N PHE A 14 0.19 -3.10 11.26
CA PHE A 14 -1.24 -3.41 11.39
C PHE A 14 -1.68 -3.36 12.86
N TYR A 15 -2.85 -2.77 13.09
CA TYR A 15 -3.36 -2.54 14.45
C TYR A 15 -3.87 -3.84 15.10
N ASP A 16 -4.50 -4.71 14.32
CA ASP A 16 -5.18 -5.92 14.78
C ASP A 16 -4.97 -7.12 13.83
N ASN A 17 -5.49 -8.29 14.23
CA ASN A 17 -5.60 -9.53 13.46
C ASN A 17 -4.46 -9.82 12.45
N ILE A 18 -3.22 -9.79 12.94
CA ILE A 18 -2.00 -9.86 12.12
C ILE A 18 -2.00 -11.05 11.15
N GLU A 19 -2.50 -12.21 11.59
CA GLU A 19 -2.56 -13.43 10.78
C GLU A 19 -3.49 -13.29 9.57
N LEU A 20 -4.53 -12.48 9.67
CA LEU A 20 -5.42 -12.19 8.54
C LEU A 20 -4.76 -11.20 7.58
N TYR A 21 -4.10 -10.14 8.08
CA TYR A 21 -3.38 -9.20 7.22
C TYR A 21 -2.23 -9.86 6.45
N LYS A 22 -1.47 -10.77 7.09
CA LYS A 22 -0.37 -11.53 6.48
C LYS A 22 -0.76 -12.29 5.21
N LYS A 23 -2.04 -12.60 5.02
CA LYS A 23 -2.53 -13.29 3.82
C LYS A 23 -2.65 -12.38 2.61
N HIS A 24 -2.92 -11.09 2.82
CA HIS A 24 -3.43 -10.21 1.76
C HIS A 24 -2.66 -8.91 1.59
N PHE A 25 -1.97 -8.45 2.62
CA PHE A 25 -1.27 -7.16 2.62
C PHE A 25 0.21 -7.37 2.86
N TYR A 26 1.06 -6.90 1.97
CA TYR A 26 2.51 -7.03 2.11
C TYR A 26 3.15 -5.67 2.38
N PRO A 27 3.63 -5.39 3.60
CA PRO A 27 4.26 -4.11 3.92
C PRO A 27 5.51 -3.86 3.09
N LEU A 28 5.52 -2.74 2.38
CA LEU A 28 6.62 -2.33 1.51
C LEU A 28 7.53 -1.32 2.21
N ALA A 29 6.93 -0.30 2.81
CA ALA A 29 7.66 0.78 3.45
C ALA A 29 6.86 1.45 4.58
N THR A 30 7.57 1.92 5.60
CA THR A 30 7.10 2.92 6.56
C THR A 30 7.81 4.23 6.28
N ILE A 31 7.06 5.33 6.24
CA ILE A 31 7.56 6.68 5.97
C ILE A 31 7.18 7.60 7.13
N ASP A 32 8.17 8.32 7.66
CA ASP A 32 7.94 9.43 8.57
C ASP A 32 7.33 10.61 7.80
N LEU A 33 6.13 11.01 8.21
CA LEU A 33 5.36 12.08 7.58
C LEU A 33 6.08 13.43 7.56
N SER A 34 7.02 13.66 8.49
CA SER A 34 7.81 14.88 8.54
C SER A 34 8.71 15.07 7.30
N ILE A 35 9.06 13.97 6.61
CA ILE A 35 9.80 13.99 5.33
C ILE A 35 8.94 14.57 4.22
N VAL A 36 7.64 14.28 4.22
CA VAL A 36 6.67 14.81 3.25
C VAL A 36 6.32 16.26 3.54
N SER A 37 6.14 16.60 4.82
CA SER A 37 5.88 17.98 5.26
C SER A 37 6.20 18.15 6.73
N LYS A 38 6.96 19.19 7.08
CA LYS A 38 7.27 19.56 8.48
C LYS A 38 6.04 19.85 9.36
N ARG A 39 4.84 19.99 8.76
CA ARG A 39 3.57 20.23 9.48
C ARG A 39 2.82 18.93 9.81
N LEU A 40 3.32 17.80 9.33
CA LEU A 40 2.79 16.47 9.58
C LEU A 40 3.76 15.72 10.50
N SER A 41 3.18 14.85 11.33
CA SER A 41 3.90 14.00 12.27
C SER A 41 3.23 12.64 12.30
N GLY A 42 4.00 11.60 12.63
CA GLY A 42 3.52 10.21 12.65
C GLY A 42 4.12 9.39 11.51
N LEU A 43 3.73 8.13 11.45
CA LEU A 43 4.20 7.17 10.47
C LEU A 43 3.07 6.81 9.52
N ILE A 44 3.44 6.57 8.26
CA ILE A 44 2.55 6.03 7.23
C ILE A 44 3.15 4.75 6.69
N HIS A 45 2.30 3.75 6.51
CA HIS A 45 2.69 2.47 5.95
C HIS A 45 2.14 2.32 4.54
N ILE A 46 3.00 1.88 3.63
CA ILE A 46 2.65 1.51 2.26
C ILE A 46 2.63 -0.02 2.20
N VAL A 47 1.55 -0.57 1.66
CA VAL A 47 1.35 -2.01 1.53
C VAL A 47 1.01 -2.35 0.09
N TYR A 48 1.53 -3.48 -0.37
CA TYR A 48 1.07 -4.13 -1.60
C TYR A 48 -0.18 -4.95 -1.31
N LEU A 49 -1.13 -4.91 -2.23
CA LEU A 49 -2.39 -5.65 -2.18
C LEU A 49 -2.27 -6.93 -3.02
N ASN A 50 -2.23 -8.08 -2.37
CA ASN A 50 -2.24 -9.38 -3.02
C ASN A 50 -3.69 -9.90 -3.10
N ASN A 51 -4.37 -9.63 -4.21
CA ASN A 51 -5.78 -9.93 -4.40
C ASN A 51 -6.11 -10.42 -5.81
N ASP A 52 -7.25 -11.11 -5.95
CA ASP A 52 -7.86 -11.45 -7.23
C ASP A 52 -8.75 -10.28 -7.71
N PRO A 53 -8.35 -9.53 -8.75
CA PRO A 53 -9.15 -8.44 -9.30
C PRO A 53 -10.41 -8.92 -10.02
N TYR A 54 -10.53 -10.21 -10.34
CA TYR A 54 -11.60 -10.78 -11.14
C TYR A 54 -12.55 -11.68 -10.33
N CYS A 55 -12.44 -11.69 -9.00
CA CYS A 55 -13.38 -12.41 -8.16
C CYS A 55 -14.73 -11.68 -8.04
N ASN A 56 -15.81 -12.37 -8.39
CA ASN A 56 -17.17 -11.82 -8.34
C ASN A 56 -17.62 -11.47 -6.92
N ASN A 57 -17.16 -12.21 -5.90
CA ASN A 57 -17.47 -11.92 -4.50
C ASN A 57 -16.82 -10.60 -4.06
N SER A 58 -15.55 -10.40 -4.43
CA SER A 58 -14.83 -9.16 -4.17
C SER A 58 -15.53 -7.93 -4.77
N ILE A 59 -16.00 -8.04 -6.01
CA ILE A 59 -16.71 -6.97 -6.72
C ILE A 59 -17.99 -6.54 -6.00
N ARG A 60 -18.72 -7.50 -5.41
CA ARG A 60 -19.97 -7.21 -4.69
C ARG A 60 -19.75 -6.42 -3.40
N CYS A 61 -18.54 -6.44 -2.86
CA CYS A 61 -18.20 -5.74 -1.63
C CYS A 61 -17.78 -4.28 -1.86
N TYR A 62 -17.70 -3.79 -3.10
CA TYR A 62 -17.18 -2.43 -3.38
C TYR A 62 -17.98 -1.33 -2.70
N THR A 63 -17.26 -0.35 -2.18
CA THR A 63 -17.81 0.86 -1.57
C THR A 63 -17.01 2.08 -2.03
N GLY A 64 -17.39 3.28 -1.56
CA GLY A 64 -16.56 4.48 -1.78
C GLY A 64 -15.17 4.40 -1.12
N ASP A 65 -15.00 3.51 -0.13
CA ASP A 65 -13.78 3.38 0.65
C ASP A 65 -12.85 2.26 0.17
N TYR A 66 -13.35 1.34 -0.66
CA TYR A 66 -12.52 0.31 -1.29
C TYR A 66 -13.18 -0.31 -2.54
N ASN A 67 -12.35 -0.59 -3.54
CA ASN A 67 -12.68 -1.29 -4.79
C ASN A 67 -11.41 -1.97 -5.34
N ILE A 68 -11.43 -2.40 -6.61
CA ILE A 68 -10.30 -3.06 -7.27
C ILE A 68 -8.98 -2.28 -7.19
N ASP A 69 -9.04 -0.96 -7.32
CA ASP A 69 -7.87 -0.09 -7.39
C ASP A 69 -7.65 0.69 -6.09
N LEU A 70 -8.69 0.91 -5.29
CA LEU A 70 -8.63 1.79 -4.13
C LEU A 70 -8.90 1.01 -2.86
N ILE A 71 -8.13 1.29 -1.81
CA ILE A 71 -8.41 0.75 -0.47
C ILE A 71 -8.11 1.82 0.57
N SER A 72 -8.90 1.83 1.64
CA SER A 72 -8.72 2.73 2.75
C SER A 72 -8.34 2.03 4.06
N PHE A 73 -7.61 2.75 4.90
CA PHE A 73 -7.25 2.35 6.25
C PHE A 73 -7.49 3.49 7.24
N ASN A 74 -8.02 3.17 8.41
CA ASN A 74 -7.92 4.05 9.56
C ASN A 74 -6.50 3.97 10.13
N LEU A 75 -5.99 5.06 10.69
CA LEU A 75 -4.75 5.08 11.46
C LEU A 75 -5.06 5.13 12.96
N ILE A 76 -4.69 4.05 13.64
CA ILE A 76 -4.79 3.91 15.09
C ILE A 76 -3.38 3.66 15.62
N ASP A 77 -2.87 4.59 16.44
CA ASP A 77 -1.49 4.55 16.96
C ASP A 77 -0.42 4.37 15.87
N ASN A 78 -0.62 5.08 14.75
CA ASN A 78 0.15 4.99 13.49
C ASN A 78 0.01 3.66 12.73
N LYS A 79 -0.75 2.69 13.21
CA LYS A 79 -0.97 1.41 12.53
C LYS A 79 -2.23 1.44 11.68
N LEU A 80 -2.20 0.65 10.62
CA LEU A 80 -3.29 0.48 9.67
C LEU A 80 -4.37 -0.44 10.28
N GLN A 81 -5.62 0.01 10.17
CA GLN A 81 -6.79 -0.84 10.30
C GLN A 81 -7.60 -0.75 9.00
N PHE A 82 -7.77 -1.87 8.31
CA PHE A 82 -8.52 -1.93 7.06
C PHE A 82 -9.98 -1.55 7.31
N THR A 83 -10.53 -0.66 6.48
CA THR A 83 -11.91 -0.18 6.64
C THR A 83 -12.94 -1.06 5.94
N GLY A 84 -12.50 -2.04 5.15
CA GLY A 84 -13.37 -2.92 4.40
C GLY A 84 -13.58 -4.28 5.06
N ASP A 85 -14.29 -5.15 4.34
CA ASP A 85 -14.53 -6.54 4.73
C ASP A 85 -13.49 -7.46 4.06
N PHE A 86 -12.94 -8.43 4.79
CA PHE A 86 -11.94 -9.35 4.26
C PHE A 86 -12.48 -10.33 3.21
N THR A 87 -13.80 -10.48 3.07
CA THR A 87 -14.45 -11.15 1.92
C THR A 87 -14.12 -10.47 0.59
N PHE A 88 -13.63 -9.23 0.61
CA PHE A 88 -13.01 -8.58 -0.55
C PHE A 88 -11.82 -9.38 -1.12
N PHE A 89 -11.18 -10.20 -0.30
CA PHE A 89 -10.05 -11.04 -0.72
C PHE A 89 -10.46 -12.46 -1.14
N ASP A 90 -11.75 -12.72 -1.30
CA ASP A 90 -12.22 -13.93 -1.96
C ASP A 90 -11.53 -14.07 -3.32
N THR A 91 -11.19 -15.31 -3.67
CA THR A 91 -10.26 -15.60 -4.76
C THR A 91 -10.81 -16.76 -5.58
N ASN A 92 -10.72 -16.66 -6.90
CA ASN A 92 -11.01 -17.78 -7.79
C ASN A 92 -9.84 -18.78 -7.80
N GLU A 93 -10.12 -20.07 -7.95
CA GLU A 93 -9.10 -21.14 -7.90
C GLU A 93 -7.94 -20.92 -8.89
N ASN A 94 -8.23 -20.43 -10.09
CA ASN A 94 -7.25 -20.12 -11.13
C ASN A 94 -6.32 -18.92 -10.79
N TRP A 95 -6.61 -18.18 -9.72
CA TRP A 95 -5.80 -17.05 -9.28
C TRP A 95 -4.82 -17.40 -8.15
N MET A 96 -5.02 -18.55 -7.50
CA MET A 96 -4.22 -18.98 -6.34
C MET A 96 -2.72 -19.07 -6.66
N ASP A 97 -2.37 -19.58 -7.85
CA ASP A 97 -0.97 -19.71 -8.27
C ASP A 97 -0.29 -18.33 -8.42
N TYR A 98 -1.03 -17.32 -8.90
CA TYR A 98 -0.49 -15.96 -9.03
C TYR A 98 -0.29 -15.32 -7.66
N LEU A 99 -1.26 -15.45 -6.75
CA LEU A 99 -1.14 -14.92 -5.39
C LEU A 99 0.03 -15.56 -4.63
N GLU A 100 0.23 -16.86 -4.79
CA GLU A 100 1.34 -17.57 -4.15
C GLU A 100 2.70 -17.22 -4.80
N MET A 101 2.73 -16.94 -6.10
CA MET A 101 3.94 -16.42 -6.77
C MET A 101 4.33 -15.04 -6.22
N ASP A 102 3.38 -14.10 -6.14
CA ASP A 102 3.63 -12.75 -5.63
C ASP A 102 4.06 -12.78 -4.16
N ARG A 103 3.47 -13.68 -3.37
CA ARG A 103 3.89 -13.95 -1.99
C ARG A 103 5.34 -14.40 -1.91
N LYS A 104 5.75 -15.40 -2.69
CA LYS A 104 7.13 -15.92 -2.70
C LYS A 104 8.12 -14.82 -3.07
N LEU A 105 7.80 -14.08 -4.14
CA LEU A 105 8.60 -12.97 -4.62
C LEU A 105 8.82 -11.89 -3.55
N TYR A 106 7.76 -11.49 -2.83
CA TYR A 106 7.85 -10.56 -1.70
C TYR A 106 8.84 -11.05 -0.63
N PHE A 107 8.68 -12.29 -0.14
CA PHE A 107 9.54 -12.80 0.93
C PHE A 107 10.99 -12.99 0.48
N GLU A 108 11.22 -13.41 -0.77
CA GLU A 108 12.56 -13.49 -1.34
C GLU A 108 13.24 -12.12 -1.39
N ARG A 109 12.52 -11.06 -1.80
CA ARG A 109 13.10 -9.71 -1.84
C ARG A 109 13.35 -9.14 -0.44
N LYS A 110 12.44 -9.38 0.51
CA LYS A 110 12.63 -9.03 1.92
C LYS A 110 13.91 -9.66 2.47
N GLU A 111 14.12 -10.95 2.23
CA GLU A 111 15.34 -11.66 2.66
C GLU A 111 16.60 -11.19 1.92
N LYS A 112 16.52 -10.87 0.62
CA LYS A 112 17.65 -10.29 -0.12
C LYS A 112 18.06 -8.94 0.47
N LEU A 113 17.12 -8.06 0.82
CA LEU A 113 17.44 -6.78 1.48
C LEU A 113 18.13 -7.01 2.83
N LYS A 114 17.56 -7.90 3.65
CA LYS A 114 18.10 -8.22 4.98
C LYS A 114 19.54 -8.76 4.92
N ASN A 115 19.85 -9.53 3.88
CA ASN A 115 21.18 -10.09 3.67
C ASN A 115 22.13 -9.17 2.87
N GLY A 116 21.72 -7.93 2.57
CA GLY A 116 22.53 -6.95 1.83
C GLY A 116 22.69 -7.26 0.34
N LEU A 117 21.85 -8.14 -0.22
CA LEU A 117 21.83 -8.54 -1.63
C LEU A 117 20.89 -7.67 -2.49
N LEU A 118 20.22 -6.70 -1.88
CA LEU A 118 19.35 -5.72 -2.54
C LEU A 118 19.68 -4.34 -1.98
N ASP A 119 19.77 -3.33 -2.85
CA ASP A 119 19.97 -1.94 -2.47
C ASP A 119 18.81 -1.08 -2.96
N PHE A 120 18.17 -0.37 -2.03
CA PHE A 120 17.07 0.54 -2.30
C PHE A 120 17.48 2.00 -2.45
N SER A 121 18.78 2.31 -2.52
CA SER A 121 19.28 3.66 -2.72
C SER A 121 18.73 4.34 -3.99
N ILE A 122 18.49 3.57 -5.05
CA ILE A 122 17.85 4.04 -6.29
C ILE A 122 16.36 4.28 -6.05
N VAL A 123 15.65 3.30 -5.49
CA VAL A 123 14.21 3.39 -5.20
C VAL A 123 13.89 4.62 -4.34
N ILE A 124 14.70 4.92 -3.31
CA ILE A 124 14.53 6.12 -2.47
C ILE A 124 14.50 7.41 -3.30
N LYS A 125 15.32 7.51 -4.36
CA LYS A 125 15.37 8.71 -5.21
C LYS A 125 14.08 8.89 -6.01
N ASP A 126 13.37 7.81 -6.26
CA ASP A 126 12.19 7.76 -7.14
C ASP A 126 10.86 7.79 -6.37
N LEU A 127 10.86 7.70 -5.04
CA LEU A 127 9.65 7.71 -4.17
C LEU A 127 8.75 8.96 -4.28
N ASP A 128 9.18 10.00 -5.02
CA ASP A 128 8.44 11.25 -5.27
C ASP A 128 7.71 11.82 -4.03
N LEU A 129 8.36 11.74 -2.86
CA LEU A 129 7.76 12.07 -1.56
C LEU A 129 7.18 13.49 -1.53
N GLY A 130 5.87 13.59 -1.27
CA GLY A 130 5.12 14.84 -1.18
C GLY A 130 5.02 15.63 -2.49
N LYS A 131 5.61 15.15 -3.58
CA LYS A 131 5.57 15.77 -4.91
C LYS A 131 4.36 15.26 -5.65
N ARG A 132 3.78 16.07 -6.52
CA ARG A 132 2.64 15.61 -7.32
C ARG A 132 3.09 14.46 -8.24
N PRO A 133 2.42 13.30 -8.24
CA PRO A 133 2.77 12.19 -9.11
C PRO A 133 2.60 12.60 -10.59
N ARG A 134 3.59 12.27 -11.43
CA ARG A 134 3.59 12.68 -12.85
C ARG A 134 2.51 11.98 -13.67
N TYR A 135 2.17 10.74 -13.33
CA TYR A 135 1.31 9.87 -14.14
C TYR A 135 -0.10 9.68 -13.56
N PHE A 136 -0.42 10.33 -12.44
CA PHE A 136 -1.74 10.18 -11.80
C PHE A 136 -2.76 11.13 -12.41
N LYS A 137 -3.86 10.57 -12.94
CA LYS A 137 -4.97 11.34 -13.52
C LYS A 137 -5.68 12.16 -12.44
N LYS A 138 -5.84 13.47 -12.67
CA LYS A 138 -6.35 14.44 -11.69
C LYS A 138 -7.75 14.10 -11.14
N ASP A 139 -8.57 13.41 -11.94
CA ASP A 139 -9.96 13.11 -11.61
C ASP A 139 -10.11 11.92 -10.65
N TYR A 140 -9.03 11.19 -10.38
CA TYR A 140 -9.00 10.07 -9.42
C TYR A 140 -8.46 10.49 -8.04
N TRP A 141 -8.32 11.79 -7.78
CA TRP A 141 -7.79 12.26 -6.50
C TRP A 141 -8.80 12.00 -5.37
N PRO A 142 -8.44 11.22 -4.34
CA PRO A 142 -9.39 10.87 -3.29
C PRO A 142 -9.77 12.11 -2.47
N LEU A 143 -11.06 12.19 -2.14
CA LEU A 143 -11.63 13.27 -1.32
C LEU A 143 -12.05 12.72 0.04
N ASN A 144 -11.98 13.56 1.06
CA ASN A 144 -12.51 13.24 2.38
C ASN A 144 -14.02 13.49 2.45
N LYS A 145 -14.63 13.26 3.62
CA LYS A 145 -16.09 13.45 3.81
C LYS A 145 -16.56 14.89 3.63
N LEU A 146 -15.64 15.85 3.72
CA LEU A 146 -15.91 17.28 3.47
C LEU A 146 -15.70 17.66 1.99
N GLY A 147 -15.34 16.71 1.12
CA GLY A 147 -15.03 16.97 -0.28
C GLY A 147 -13.65 17.59 -0.51
N GLU A 148 -12.78 17.60 0.51
CA GLU A 148 -11.43 18.13 0.41
C GLU A 148 -10.46 17.08 -0.10
N LYS A 149 -9.46 17.51 -0.88
CA LYS A 149 -8.43 16.62 -1.41
C LYS A 149 -7.51 16.11 -0.32
N LEU A 150 -7.31 14.79 -0.30
CA LEU A 150 -6.31 14.19 0.57
C LEU A 150 -4.88 14.62 0.17
N LYS A 151 -3.98 14.61 1.15
CA LYS A 151 -2.57 14.95 0.92
C LYS A 151 -1.87 13.77 0.26
N PHE A 152 -1.31 13.96 -0.93
CA PHE A 152 -0.43 12.97 -1.54
C PHE A 152 0.85 12.79 -0.72
N ILE A 153 1.23 11.53 -0.49
CA ILE A 153 2.38 11.11 0.31
C ILE A 153 3.51 10.63 -0.58
N CYS A 154 3.27 9.60 -1.39
CA CYS A 154 4.30 9.00 -2.23
C CYS A 154 3.71 8.19 -3.37
N TYR A 155 4.57 7.89 -4.34
CA TYR A 155 4.36 6.93 -5.41
C TYR A 155 5.43 5.85 -5.31
N ILE A 156 5.02 4.60 -5.45
CA ILE A 156 5.89 3.43 -5.51
C ILE A 156 5.45 2.56 -6.67
N TYR A 157 6.41 2.08 -7.46
CA TYR A 157 6.20 0.97 -8.37
C TYR A 157 6.45 -0.34 -7.62
N SER A 158 5.45 -1.23 -7.55
CA SER A 158 5.57 -2.44 -6.73
C SER A 158 6.65 -3.38 -7.24
N GLY A 159 6.96 -3.39 -8.54
CA GLY A 159 7.99 -4.23 -9.13
C GLY A 159 9.39 -3.99 -8.56
N ASP A 160 9.66 -2.80 -8.02
CA ASP A 160 10.90 -2.51 -7.30
C ASP A 160 11.00 -3.28 -5.97
N PHE A 161 9.86 -3.57 -5.36
CA PHE A 161 9.74 -4.19 -4.04
C PHE A 161 9.39 -5.68 -4.10
N ILE A 162 8.51 -6.10 -5.00
CA ILE A 162 8.15 -7.52 -5.13
C ILE A 162 8.97 -8.19 -6.22
N GLY A 163 9.55 -7.42 -7.16
CA GLY A 163 10.16 -7.96 -8.38
C GLY A 163 9.17 -7.92 -9.53
N VAL A 164 9.68 -8.00 -10.77
CA VAL A 164 8.83 -7.94 -11.96
C VAL A 164 8.01 -9.22 -12.06
N GLY A 165 6.72 -9.12 -11.73
CA GLY A 165 5.73 -10.19 -11.84
C GLY A 165 4.68 -9.88 -12.91
N ARG A 166 3.59 -10.67 -12.95
CA ARG A 166 2.41 -10.34 -13.77
C ARG A 166 1.46 -9.33 -13.10
N GLY A 167 1.70 -9.03 -11.83
CA GLY A 167 0.85 -8.19 -10.98
C GLY A 167 1.55 -6.95 -10.47
N ASP A 168 2.47 -6.37 -11.23
CA ASP A 168 3.13 -5.11 -10.85
C ASP A 168 2.11 -3.97 -10.88
N LYS A 169 2.15 -3.12 -9.86
CA LYS A 169 1.18 -2.05 -9.65
C LYS A 169 1.88 -0.74 -9.38
N ASP A 170 1.32 0.32 -9.94
CA ASP A 170 1.59 1.69 -9.53
C ASP A 170 0.79 1.98 -8.25
N ILE A 171 1.50 2.21 -7.14
CA ILE A 171 0.91 2.43 -5.83
C ILE A 171 1.06 3.90 -5.44
N PHE A 172 -0.08 4.56 -5.23
CA PHE A 172 -0.18 5.95 -4.80
C PHE A 172 -0.78 5.99 -3.39
N ALA A 173 -0.12 6.70 -2.48
CA ALA A 173 -0.59 6.84 -1.11
C ALA A 173 -1.04 8.27 -0.83
N PHE A 174 -2.19 8.38 -0.18
CA PHE A 174 -2.82 9.63 0.21
C PHE A 174 -3.19 9.59 1.70
N TYR A 175 -3.10 10.74 2.36
CA TYR A 175 -3.34 10.89 3.78
C TYR A 175 -4.35 11.99 4.06
N ASP A 176 -5.30 11.69 4.93
CA ASP A 176 -6.14 12.69 5.59
C ASP A 176 -5.73 12.85 7.05
N LYS A 177 -5.28 14.05 7.41
CA LYS A 177 -4.95 14.41 8.79
C LYS A 177 -6.19 14.52 9.69
N ASN A 178 -7.30 15.01 9.16
CA ASN A 178 -8.52 15.28 9.91
C ASN A 178 -9.22 13.97 10.27
N GLU A 179 -9.30 13.05 9.30
CA GLU A 179 -9.92 11.73 9.50
C GLU A 179 -8.94 10.68 10.01
N LYS A 180 -7.63 11.00 10.10
CA LYS A 180 -6.55 10.04 10.36
C LYS A 180 -6.67 8.80 9.48
N LYS A 181 -6.81 9.02 8.18
CA LYS A 181 -7.11 7.98 7.19
C LYS A 181 -6.02 7.93 6.13
N ILE A 182 -5.67 6.74 5.68
CA ILE A 182 -4.84 6.52 4.51
C ILE A 182 -5.70 5.93 3.41
N VAL A 183 -5.51 6.43 2.20
CA VAL A 183 -6.05 5.83 0.98
C VAL A 183 -4.89 5.40 0.12
N ILE A 184 -4.86 4.11 -0.22
CA ILE A 184 -3.91 3.53 -1.15
C ILE A 184 -4.66 3.25 -2.44
N ILE A 185 -4.12 3.77 -3.55
CA ILE A 185 -4.61 3.49 -4.90
C ILE A 185 -3.54 2.67 -5.60
N SER A 186 -3.88 1.48 -6.06
CA SER A 186 -2.99 0.50 -6.66
C SER A 186 -3.52 0.13 -8.04
N ILE A 187 -2.88 0.64 -9.09
CA ILE A 187 -3.34 0.47 -10.47
C ILE A 187 -2.43 -0.56 -11.16
N GLY A 188 -3.02 -1.59 -11.76
CA GLY A 188 -2.29 -2.57 -12.57
C GLY A 188 -1.72 -1.95 -13.84
N GLY A 189 -0.45 -2.24 -14.13
CA GLY A 189 0.24 -1.81 -15.36
C GLY A 189 -0.18 -2.57 -16.61
#